data_AF-A0A1G3XZL2-F1
#
_entry.id   AF-A0A1G3XZL2-F1
#
_cell.length_a   1.000
_cell.length_b   1.000
_cell.length_c   1.000
_cell.angle_alpha   90.00
_cell.angle_beta   90.00
_cell.angle_gamma   90.00
#
_symmetry.space_group_name_H-M   'P 1'
#
loop_
_entity.id
_entity.type
_entity.pdbx_description
1 polymer ?
#
loop_
_entity_poly.entity_id
_entity_poly.type
_entity_poly.pdbx_seq_one_letter_code
_entity_poly.pdbx_strand_id
1 'polypeptide(L)' 'MASSSRIKPGEKGKITAKIDIKGRAGSISKNVRVISNDPKRAQVTLVLRAIIQQQTTPEVK' A
#
# COMPACT_ATOMS: atom_id res chain seq x y z
N MET A 1 -5.69 3.56 -3.39
CA MET A 1 -6.54 4.69 -3.82
C MET A 1 -6.35 5.85 -2.85
N ALA A 2 -6.23 7.06 -3.38
CA ALA A 2 -6.28 8.29 -2.57
C ALA A 2 -7.74 8.66 -2.30
N SER A 3 -8.00 9.33 -1.17
CA SER A 3 -9.34 9.82 -0.79
C SER A 3 -9.82 10.98 -1.67
N SER A 4 -8.90 11.72 -2.27
CA SER A 4 -9.14 12.80 -3.24
C SER A 4 -7.90 13.02 -4.11
N SER A 5 -8.08 13.49 -5.34
CA SER A 5 -7.00 13.93 -6.23
C SER A 5 -6.61 15.41 -6.06
N ARG A 6 -7.38 16.18 -5.28
CA ARG A 6 -7.13 17.59 -4.96
C ARG A 6 -7.25 17.81 -3.45
N ILE A 7 -6.28 18.48 -2.86
CA ILE A 7 -6.18 18.76 -1.43
C ILE A 7 -5.97 20.27 -1.28
N LYS A 8 -6.73 20.94 -0.41
CA LYS A 8 -6.58 22.39 -0.16
C LYS A 8 -5.29 22.67 0.64
N PRO A 9 -4.76 23.91 0.59
CA PRO A 9 -3.64 24.29 1.46
C PRO A 9 -3.95 24.00 2.93
N GLY A 10 -3.03 23.32 3.62
CA GLY A 10 -3.19 22.93 5.03
C GLY A 10 -4.07 21.71 5.30
N GLU A 11 -4.76 21.17 4.29
CA GLU A 11 -5.60 19.98 4.42
C GLU A 11 -4.78 18.68 4.37
N LYS A 12 -5.30 17.62 4.99
CA LYS A 12 -4.72 16.28 4.98
C LYS A 12 -5.54 15.35 4.09
N GLY A 13 -4.86 14.62 3.20
CA GLY A 13 -5.45 13.52 2.44
C GLY A 13 -5.16 12.15 3.06
N LYS A 14 -5.90 11.12 2.64
CA LYS A 14 -5.68 9.72 3.05
C LYS A 14 -5.38 8.85 1.83
N ILE A 15 -4.38 7.97 1.93
CA ILE A 15 -4.08 6.97 0.91
C ILE A 15 -4.37 5.58 1.51
N THR A 16 -5.26 4.82 0.89
CA THR A 16 -5.58 3.45 1.29
C THR A 16 -4.98 2.49 0.27
N ALA A 17 -4.07 1.62 0.70
CA ALA A 17 -3.53 0.53 -0.11
C ALA A 17 -4.12 -0.80 0.36
N LYS A 18 -4.50 -1.67 -0.59
CA LYS A 18 -4.98 -3.02 -0.33
C LYS A 18 -4.16 -3.99 -1.17
N ILE A 19 -3.76 -5.11 -0.58
CA ILE A 19 -3.02 -6.17 -1.24
C ILE A 19 -3.81 -7.46 -1.01
N ASP A 20 -4.17 -8.15 -2.08
CA ASP A 20 -4.66 -9.52 -1.98
C ASP A 20 -3.47 -10.43 -1.65
N ILE A 21 -3.57 -11.24 -0.61
CA ILE A 21 -2.51 -12.15 -0.17
C ILE A 21 -2.87 -13.62 -0.42
N LYS A 22 -4.01 -13.91 -1.06
CA LYS A 22 -4.44 -15.29 -1.35
C LYS A 22 -3.37 -16.01 -2.19
N GLY A 23 -2.99 -17.22 -1.73
CA GLY A 23 -1.97 -18.04 -2.40
C GLY A 23 -0.54 -17.50 -2.33
N ARG A 24 -0.28 -16.46 -1.52
CA ARG A 24 1.06 -15.91 -1.30
C ARG A 24 1.56 -16.31 0.08
N ALA A 25 2.88 -16.50 0.20
CA ALA A 25 3.56 -16.77 1.45
C ALA A 25 4.97 -16.17 1.41
N GLY A 26 5.55 -15.93 2.59
CA GLY A 26 6.86 -15.32 2.74
C GLY A 26 6.83 -13.80 2.67
N SER A 27 8.00 -13.19 2.46
CA SER A 27 8.17 -11.74 2.46
C SER A 27 7.60 -11.10 1.18
N ILE A 28 6.80 -10.06 1.35
CA ILE A 28 6.36 -9.18 0.27
C ILE A 28 6.84 -7.75 0.49
N SER A 29 7.24 -7.11 -0.60
CA SER A 29 7.56 -5.67 -0.65
C SER A 29 6.92 -5.07 -1.90
N LYS A 30 6.04 -4.08 -1.72
CA LYS A 30 5.32 -3.41 -2.82
C LYS A 30 5.43 -1.89 -2.68
N ASN A 31 5.63 -1.21 -3.80
CA ASN A 31 5.78 0.23 -3.83
C ASN A 31 4.45 0.90 -4.21
N VAL A 32 4.09 1.94 -3.47
CA VAL A 32 3.03 2.90 -3.84
C VAL A 32 3.71 4.21 -4.21
N ARG A 33 3.69 4.53 -5.49
CA ARG A 33 4.23 5.79 -6.01
C ARG A 33 3.14 6.85 -5.96
N VAL A 34 3.41 7.92 -5.23
CA VAL A 34 2.55 9.11 -5.14
C VAL A 34 3.17 10.18 -6.01
N ILE A 35 2.43 10.61 -7.04
CA ILE A 35 2.82 11.70 -7.93
C ILE A 35 1.93 12.89 -7.57
N SER A 36 2.54 14.05 -7.35
CA SER A 36 1.85 15.27 -6.96
C SER A 36 2.43 16.49 -7.69
N ASN A 37 1.73 17.61 -7.54
CA ASN A 37 2.19 18.92 -8.01
C ASN A 37 3.04 19.66 -6.96
N ASP A 38 3.62 18.97 -5.97
CA ASP A 38 4.60 19.57 -5.06
C ASP A 38 5.89 19.88 -5.85
N PRO A 39 6.30 21.15 -5.99
CA PRO A 39 7.45 21.52 -6.82
C PRO A 39 8.79 21.03 -6.24
N LYS A 40 8.84 20.72 -4.94
CA LYS A 40 10.05 20.22 -4.26
C LYS A 40 10.08 18.70 -4.21
N ARG A 41 8.91 18.06 -4.12
CA ARG A 41 8.76 16.60 -4.00
C ARG A 41 7.61 16.08 -4.84
N ALA A 42 7.71 16.26 -6.16
CA ALA A 42 6.70 15.83 -7.12
C ALA A 42 6.44 14.31 -7.08
N GLN A 43 7.37 13.54 -6.52
CA GLN A 43 7.22 12.11 -6.36
C GLN A 43 7.66 11.63 -4.97
N VAL A 44 6.80 10.87 -4.31
CA VAL A 44 7.08 10.17 -3.06
C VAL A 44 6.82 8.67 -3.27
N THR A 45 7.72 7.82 -2.79
CA THR A 45 7.52 6.36 -2.81
C THR A 45 7.27 5.86 -1.40
N LEU A 46 6.12 5.22 -1.19
CA LEU A 46 5.79 4.51 0.04
C LEU A 46 6.03 3.01 -0.19
N VAL A 47 6.64 2.32 0.77
CA VAL A 47 6.95 0.89 0.65
C VAL A 47 6.09 0.11 1.65
N LEU A 48 5.26 -0.79 1.13
CA LEU A 48 4.46 -1.74 1.90
C LEU A 48 5.27 -3.03 2.03
N ARG A 49 5.63 -3.39 3.27
CA ARG A 49 6.31 -4.65 3.58
C ARG A 49 5.44 -5.49 4.50
N ALA A 50 5.37 -6.79 4.23
CA ALA A 50 4.71 -7.74 5.10
C ALA A 50 5.34 -9.13 4.97
N ILE A 51 5.17 -9.95 6.00
CA ILE A 51 5.49 -11.38 5.96
C ILE A 51 4.14 -12.11 5.98
N ILE A 52 3.86 -12.86 4.92
CA ILE A 52 2.60 -13.61 4.79
C ILE A 52 2.86 -15.03 5.31
N GLN A 53 2.12 -15.42 6.34
CA GLN A 53 2.14 -16.78 6.86
C GLN A 53 1.41 -17.71 5.87
N GLN A 54 1.95 -18.91 5.65
CA GLN A 54 1.22 -19.93 4.90
C GLN A 54 -0.07 -20.26 5.65
N GLN A 55 -1.20 -20.16 4.94
CA GLN A 55 -2.42 -20.79 5.41
C GLN A 55 -2.21 -22.29 5.25
N THR A 56 -1.79 -22.97 6.31
CA THR A 56 -1.88 -24.43 6.38
C THR A 56 -3.36 -24.76 6.41
N THR A 57 -3.87 -25.41 5.35
CA THR A 57 -5.19 -26.02 5.41
C THR A 57 -5.18 -26.97 6.62
N PRO A 58 -6.10 -26.84 7.61
CA PRO A 58 -6.14 -27.78 8.71
C PRO A 58 -6.34 -29.19 8.13
N GLU A 59 -5.46 -30.11 8.51
CA GLU A 59 -5.62 -31.53 8.16
C GLU A 59 -7.00 -31.99 8.60
N VAL A 60 -7.81 -32.43 7.64
CA VAL A 60 -9.07 -33.13 7.91
C VAL A 60 -8.66 -34.46 8.52
N LYS A 61 -8.84 -34.61 9.84
CA LYS A 61 -8.84 -35.91 10.50
C LYS A 61 -10.11 -36.68 10.19
#